data_AF-A0A9E4PMG6-F1
#
_entry.id   AF-A0A9E4PMG6-F1
#
_cell.length_a   1.000
_cell.length_b   1.000
_cell.length_c   1.000
_cell.angle_alpha   90.00
_cell.angle_beta   90.00
_cell.angle_gamma   90.00
#
_symmetry.space_group_name_H-M   'P 1'
#
loop_
_entity.id
_entity.type
_entity.pdbx_description
1 polymer ?
#
loop_
_entity_poly.entity_id
_entity_poly.type
_entity_poly.pdbx_seq_one_letter_code
_entity_poly.pdbx_strand_id
1 'polypeptide(L)' 'MTDVLQSHGCTLQGAWVSKSAHLTFMVLDAPNAHAVDDAMVDLGLAVWNTATTYPVITLEEAVAGLPQ' A
#
# COMPACT_ATOMS: atom_id res chain seq x y z
N MET A 1 -5.73 -8.25 10.12
CA MET A 1 -5.03 -7.42 9.12
C MET A 1 -3.74 -8.07 8.68
N THR A 2 -2.79 -8.32 9.59
CA THR A 2 -1.52 -8.99 9.28
C THR A 2 -1.68 -10.32 8.57
N ASP A 3 -2.54 -11.21 9.07
CA ASP A 3 -2.75 -12.54 8.46
C ASP A 3 -3.32 -12.46 7.04
N VAL A 4 -4.24 -11.52 6.79
CA VAL A 4 -4.83 -11.28 5.46
C VAL A 4 -3.79 -10.70 4.51
N LEU A 5 -2.97 -9.74 4.95
CA LEU A 5 -1.88 -9.21 4.12
C LEU A 5 -0.89 -10.34 3.77
N GLN A 6 -0.50 -11.16 4.75
CA GLN A 6 0.43 -12.27 4.55
C GLN A 6 -0.13 -13.35 3.62
N SER A 7 -1.44 -13.63 3.64
CA SER A 7 -2.04 -14.60 2.71
C SER A 7 -1.95 -14.16 1.24
N HIS A 8 -1.79 -12.86 0.99
CA HIS A 8 -1.58 -12.26 -0.32
C HIS A 8 -0.10 -11.95 -0.64
N GLY A 9 0.83 -12.33 0.25
CA GLY A 9 2.24 -12.02 0.12
C GLY A 9 2.58 -10.53 0.37
N CYS A 10 1.67 -9.79 0.99
CA CYS A 10 1.83 -8.38 1.33
C CYS A 10 2.36 -8.20 2.75
N THR A 11 3.22 -7.21 2.96
CA THR A 11 3.71 -6.79 4.29
C THR A 11 3.50 -5.29 4.47
N LEU A 12 2.93 -4.88 5.61
CA LEU A 12 2.76 -3.47 5.93
C LEU A 12 4.08 -2.84 6.36
N GLN A 13 4.54 -1.84 5.62
CA GLN A 13 5.75 -1.06 5.92
C GLN A 13 5.44 0.16 6.80
N GLY A 14 4.24 0.74 6.64
CA GLY A 14 3.79 1.87 7.43
C GLY A 14 2.37 2.29 7.07
N ALA A 15 1.67 2.93 8.01
CA ALA A 15 0.34 3.46 7.81
C ALA A 15 0.12 4.78 8.54
N TRP A 16 -0.66 5.66 7.93
CA TRP A 16 -1.05 6.96 8.50
C TRP A 16 -2.52 7.22 8.23
N VAL A 17 -3.18 7.95 9.12
CA VAL A 17 -4.61 8.28 8.99
C VAL A 17 -4.79 9.78 9.12
N SER A 18 -5.41 10.39 8.11
CA SER A 18 -5.95 11.75 8.23
C SER A 18 -7.41 11.66 8.65
N LYS A 19 -7.65 11.72 9.96
CA LYS A 19 -8.99 11.55 10.52
C LYS A 19 -9.97 12.63 10.05
N SER A 20 -9.51 13.88 9.89
CA SER A 20 -10.35 14.99 9.42
C SER A 20 -10.69 14.87 7.94
N ALA A 21 -9.79 14.32 7.12
CA ALA A 21 -10.00 14.13 5.69
C ALA A 21 -10.61 12.76 5.33
N HIS A 22 -10.78 11.87 6.31
CA HIS A 22 -11.22 10.48 6.11
C HIS A 22 -10.33 9.71 5.11
N LEU A 23 -9.01 9.91 5.20
CA LEU A 23 -8.04 9.23 4.33
C LEU A 23 -7.15 8.29 5.14
N THR A 24 -6.89 7.11 4.58
CA THR A 24 -5.92 6.14 5.09
C THR A 24 -4.80 6.01 4.05
N PHE A 25 -3.55 6.19 4.49
CA PHE A 25 -2.36 6.00 3.69
C PHE A 25 -1.65 4.74 4.18
N MET A 26 -1.32 3.83 3.27
CA MET A 26 -0.60 2.60 3.58
C MET A 26 0.54 2.43 2.58
N VAL A 27 1.70 2.02 3.09
CA VAL A 27 2.82 1.55 2.27
C VAL A 27 2.91 0.05 2.50
N LEU A 28 2.73 -0.71 1.43
CA LEU A 28 2.79 -2.17 1.42
C LEU A 28 3.97 -2.59 0.55
N ASP A 29 4.77 -3.52 1.07
CA ASP A 29 5.64 -4.35 0.24
C ASP A 29 4.79 -5.52 -0.28
N ALA A 30 4.75 -5.71 -1.59
CA ALA A 30 3.84 -6.63 -2.24
C ALA A 30 4.42 -7.12 -3.58
N PRO A 31 4.05 -8.33 -4.04
CA PRO A 31 4.60 -8.88 -5.28
C PRO A 31 4.11 -8.13 -6.54
N ASN A 32 2.93 -7.51 -6.50
CA ASN A 32 2.36 -6.69 -7.56
C ASN A 32 1.09 -5.95 -7.06
N ALA A 33 0.56 -5.06 -7.89
CA ALA A 33 -0.64 -4.28 -7.57
C ALA A 33 -1.92 -5.14 -7.41
N HIS A 34 -2.05 -6.26 -8.14
CA HIS A 34 -3.22 -7.13 -7.99
C HIS A 34 -3.28 -7.77 -6.60
N ALA A 35 -2.14 -8.19 -6.04
CA ALA A 35 -2.08 -8.72 -4.67
C ALA A 35 -2.48 -7.67 -3.61
N VAL A 36 -2.17 -6.39 -3.88
CA VAL A 36 -2.63 -5.28 -3.03
C VAL A 36 -4.14 -5.11 -3.14
N ASP A 37 -4.69 -5.09 -4.35
CA ASP A 37 -6.13 -4.93 -4.58
C ASP A 37 -6.94 -6.08 -3.94
N ASP A 38 -6.50 -7.33 -4.12
CA ASP A 38 -7.13 -8.52 -3.51
C ASP A 38 -7.10 -8.45 -1.98
N ALA A 39 -5.95 -8.03 -1.40
CA ALA A 39 -5.86 -7.81 0.04
C ALA A 39 -6.78 -6.68 0.54
N MET A 40 -6.96 -5.60 -0.24
CA MET A 40 -7.89 -4.51 0.12
C MET A 40 -9.35 -4.97 0.09
N VAL A 41 -9.71 -5.87 -0.82
CA VAL A 41 -11.03 -6.50 -0.88
C VAL A 41 -11.26 -7.37 0.37
N ASP A 42 -10.33 -8.26 0.70
CA ASP A 42 -10.46 -9.17 1.85
C ASP A 42 -10.42 -8.45 3.21
N LEU A 43 -9.73 -7.31 3.28
CA LEU A 43 -9.78 -6.42 4.45
C LEU A 43 -11.08 -5.61 4.54
N GLY A 44 -11.96 -5.69 3.53
CA GLY A 44 -13.20 -4.91 3.43
C GLY A 44 -12.97 -3.43 3.10
N LEU A 45 -11.73 -3.02 2.87
CA LEU A 45 -11.38 -1.62 2.60
C LEU A 45 -11.85 -1.18 1.22
N ALA A 46 -11.81 -2.07 0.23
CA ALA A 46 -12.33 -1.79 -1.11
C ALA A 46 -13.87 -1.66 -1.17
N VAL A 47 -14.59 -2.16 -0.15
CA VAL A 47 -16.06 -2.10 -0.10
C VAL A 47 -16.54 -0.72 0.37
N TRP A 48 -15.82 -0.10 1.30
CA TRP A 48 -16.24 1.15 1.93
C TRP A 48 -15.47 2.39 1.45
N ASN A 49 -14.42 2.19 0.65
CA ASN A 49 -13.54 3.27 0.24
C ASN A 49 -13.27 3.23 -1.27
N THR A 50 -12.98 4.40 -1.83
CA THR A 50 -12.26 4.49 -3.09
C THR A 50 -10.78 4.37 -2.79
N ALA A 51 -10.11 3.39 -3.39
CA ALA A 51 -8.67 3.19 -3.25
C ALA A 51 -7.95 3.63 -4.53
N THR A 52 -6.77 4.21 -4.35
CA THR A 52 -5.83 4.48 -5.44
C THR A 52 -4.48 3.91 -5.06
N THR A 53 -3.94 3.05 -5.91
CA THR A 53 -2.66 2.37 -5.68
C THR A 53 -1.58 3.03 -6.54
N TYR A 54 -0.50 3.47 -5.91
CA TYR A 54 0.67 4.02 -6.60
C TYR A 54 1.89 3.13 -6.31
N PRO A 55 2.61 2.64 -7.34
CA PRO A 55 3.93 2.08 -7.11
C PRO A 55 4.85 3.20 -6.61
N VAL A 56 5.56 2.94 -5.53
CA VAL A 56 6.51 3.88 -4.94
C VAL A 56 7.87 3.23 -4.83
N ILE A 57 8.90 4.04 -4.96
CA ILE A 57 10.28 3.69 -4.67
C ILE A 57 10.77 4.56 -3.51
N THR A 58 11.80 4.11 -2.83
CA THR A 58 12.49 4.93 -1.84
C THR A 58 13.12 6.15 -2.51
N LEU A 59 13.34 7.21 -1.72
CA LEU A 59 14.06 8.38 -2.21
C LEU A 59 15.48 8.00 -2.67
N GLU A 60 16.14 7.07 -1.96
CA GLU A 60 17.47 6.57 -2.31
C GLU A 60 17.50 5.95 -3.70
N GLU A 61 16.55 5.06 -4.02
CA GLU A 61 16.42 4.45 -5.35
C GLU A 61 16.15 5.51 -6.43
N ALA A 62 15.33 6.52 -6.12
CA ALA A 62 15.02 7.59 -7.06
C ALA A 62 16.25 8.44 -7.40
N VAL A 63 17.10 8.75 -6.41
CA VAL A 63 18.30 9.57 -6.63
C VAL A 63 19.46 8.77 -7.24
N ALA A 64 19.53 7.46 -7.02
CA ALA A 64 20.57 6.61 -7.59
C ALA A 64 20.57 6.60 -9.13
N GLY A 65 19.43 6.89 -9.76
CA GLY A 65 19.29 6.98 -11.21
C GLY A 65 19.66 8.34 -11.82
N LEU A 66 20.00 9.35 -11.03
CA LEU A 66 20.31 10.69 -11.52
C LEU A 66 21.80 10.83 -11.88
N PRO A 67 22.15 11.54 -12.98
CA PRO A 67 23.54 11.93 -13.23
C PRO A 67 24.07 12.78 -12.07
N GLN A 68 25.31 12.53 -11.65
CA GLN A 68 26.00 13.35 -10.65
C GLN A 68 26.50 14.68 -11.23
#